data_AF-A0A3D2MAV5-F1
#
_entry.id   AF-A0A3D2MAV5-F1
#
_cell.length_a   1.000
_cell.length_b   1.000
_cell.length_c   1.000
_cell.angle_alpha   90.00
_cell.angle_beta   90.00
_cell.angle_gamma   90.00
#
_symmetry.space_group_name_H-M   'P 1'
#
loop_
_entity.id
_entity.type
_entity.pdbx_description
1 polymer ?
#
loop_
_entity_poly.entity_id
_entity_poly.type
_entity_poly.pdbx_seq_one_letter_code
_entity_poly.pdbx_strand_id
1 'polypeptide(L)' 'MREQGIILEDHADPALLRRERLIPVVHGTTYEELEQVSLLLASRAGLSTAEESMADIAAKIAELVAT' A
#
# COMPACT_ATOMS: atom_id res chain seq x y z
N MET A 1 28.16 -4.18 -15.44
CA MET A 1 27.21 -3.33 -14.69
C MET A 1 25.82 -3.85 -14.97
N ARG A 2 25.16 -4.44 -13.98
CA ARG A 2 23.74 -4.79 -14.04
C ARG A 2 23.10 -4.08 -12.86
N GLU A 3 22.36 -3.03 -13.15
CA GLU A 3 21.46 -2.39 -12.19
C GLU A 3 20.54 -3.48 -11.64
N GLN A 4 20.66 -3.75 -10.35
CA GLN A 4 19.65 -4.50 -9.63
C GLN A 4 18.50 -3.52 -9.42
N GLY A 5 17.61 -3.46 -10.41
CA GLY A 5 16.32 -2.83 -10.26
C GLY A 5 15.61 -3.51 -9.10
N ILE A 6 15.38 -2.73 -8.05
CA ILE A 6 14.49 -3.01 -6.93
C ILE A 6 13.27 -3.81 -7.40
N ILE A 7 13.25 -5.09 -7.05
CA ILE A 7 12.10 -5.95 -7.30
C ILE A 7 11.06 -5.59 -6.23
N LEU A 8 10.22 -4.60 -6.52
CA LEU A 8 8.89 -4.58 -5.95
C LEU A 8 8.12 -5.57 -6.79
N GLU A 9 7.92 -6.78 -6.25
CA GLU A 9 7.08 -7.79 -6.90
C GLU A 9 5.67 -7.21 -7.02
N ASP A 10 5.36 -6.67 -8.20
CA ASP A 10 4.05 -6.15 -8.58
C ASP A 10 3.08 -7.31 -8.81
N HIS A 11 2.89 -8.13 -7.79
CA HIS A 11 1.85 -9.15 -7.72
C HIS A 11 0.59 -8.53 -7.10
N ALA A 12 0.22 -7.32 -7.55
CA ALA A 12 -1.08 -6.75 -7.25
C ALA A 12 -2.14 -7.56 -7.99
N ASP A 13 -2.83 -8.46 -7.27
CA ASP A 13 -3.89 -9.27 -7.86
C ASP A 13 -4.97 -8.34 -8.45
N PRO A 14 -5.21 -8.37 -9.78
CA PRO A 14 -6.19 -7.50 -10.42
C PRO A 14 -7.62 -7.72 -9.89
N ALA A 15 -7.90 -8.83 -9.21
CA ALA A 15 -9.17 -9.06 -8.51
C ALA A 15 -9.37 -8.13 -7.30
N LEU A 16 -8.30 -7.66 -6.67
CA LEU A 16 -8.32 -6.68 -5.57
C LEU A 16 -8.42 -5.24 -6.09
N LEU A 17 -7.96 -4.98 -7.31
CA LEU A 17 -8.12 -3.66 -7.95
C LEU A 17 -9.56 -3.39 -8.41
N ARG A 18 -10.31 -4.45 -8.76
CA ARG A 18 -11.66 -4.39 -9.34
C ARG A 18 -12.82 -4.38 -8.35
N ARG A 19 -12.53 -4.59 -7.07
CA ARG A 19 -13.47 -4.39 -5.97
C ARG A 19 -12.78 -3.37 -5.10
N GLU A 20 -13.39 -2.24 -4.74
CA GLU A 20 -12.79 -1.14 -3.96
C GLU A 20 -12.31 -1.51 -2.53
N ARG A 21 -11.62 -2.65 -2.35
CA ARG A 21 -11.12 -3.25 -1.12
C ARG A 21 -9.59 -3.23 -1.07
N LEU A 22 -8.97 -2.23 -1.68
CA LEU A 22 -7.54 -2.03 -1.62
C LEU A 22 -7.24 -0.82 -0.75
N ILE A 23 -6.56 -1.06 0.37
CA ILE A 23 -6.07 -0.04 1.29
C ILE A 23 -4.54 -0.08 1.22
N PRO A 24 -3.88 0.91 0.59
CA PRO A 24 -2.43 0.97 0.57
C PRO A 24 -1.89 1.24 1.97
N VAL A 25 -0.79 0.56 2.34
CA VAL A 25 -0.06 0.79 3.58
C VAL A 25 1.42 1.01 3.24
N VAL A 26 1.93 2.21 3.47
CA VAL A 26 3.35 2.53 3.25
C VAL A 26 4.15 2.28 4.52
N HIS A 27 5.29 1.58 4.38
CA HIS A 27 6.21 1.28 5.48
C HIS A 27 7.64 1.56 5.04
N GLY A 28 8.33 2.44 5.76
CA GLY A 28 9.71 2.82 5.42
C GLY A 28 9.86 3.56 4.08
N THR A 29 8.76 4.07 3.51
CA THR A 29 8.68 4.82 2.25
C THR A 29 7.62 5.93 2.37
N THR A 30 7.50 6.76 1.35
CA THR A 30 6.54 7.88 1.27
C THR A 30 5.50 7.66 0.16
N TYR A 31 4.36 8.35 0.25
CA TYR A 31 3.38 8.35 -0.83
C TYR A 31 3.89 9.00 -2.12
N GLU A 32 4.84 9.93 -2.02
CA GLU A 32 5.52 10.53 -3.18
C GLU A 32 6.36 9.47 -3.92
N GLU A 33 7.09 8.62 -3.19
CA GLU A 33 7.82 7.49 -3.78
C GLU A 33 6.86 6.43 -4.35
N LEU A 34 5.72 6.18 -3.69
CA LEU A 34 4.68 5.28 -4.19
C LEU A 34 4.05 5.79 -5.49
N GLU A 35 3.85 7.10 -5.62
CA GLU A 35 3.30 7.74 -6.83
C GLU A 35 4.20 7.53 -8.05
N GLN A 36 5.53 7.55 -7.86
CA GLN A 36 6.49 7.29 -8.94
C GLN A 36 6.40 5.86 -9.50
N VAL A 37 5.94 4.90 -8.68
CA VAL A 37 5.80 3.49 -9.08
C VAL A 37 4.38 3.22 -9.60
N SER A 38 3.36 3.74 -8.93
CA SER A 38 1.97 3.53 -9.33
C SER A 38 1.05 4.65 -8.85
N LEU A 39 0.66 5.50 -9.80
CA LEU A 39 -0.37 6.52 -9.58
C LEU A 39 -1.70 5.90 -9.13
N LEU A 40 -2.04 4.69 -9.59
CA LEU A 40 -3.29 4.00 -9.22
C LEU A 40 -3.33 3.59 -7.74
N LEU A 41 -2.18 3.20 -7.16
CA LEU A 41 -2.09 2.86 -5.74
C LEU A 41 -1.99 4.13 -4.89
N ALA A 42 -1.20 5.10 -5.31
CA ALA A 42 -1.04 6.38 -4.61
C ALA A 42 -2.32 7.22 -4.60
N SER A 43 -3.18 7.10 -5.62
CA SER A 43 -4.46 7.81 -5.69
C SER A 43 -5.49 7.33 -4.66
N ARG A 44 -5.25 6.23 -3.94
CA ARG A 44 -6.16 5.71 -2.92
C ARG A 44 -5.74 6.21 -1.53
N ALA A 45 -6.72 6.60 -0.72
CA ALA A 45 -6.48 6.89 0.69
C ALA A 45 -5.94 5.63 1.38
N GLY A 46 -4.77 5.75 2.01
CA GLY A 46 -4.10 4.64 2.68
C GLY A 46 -3.52 5.04 4.02
N LEU A 47 -2.82 4.10 4.64
CA LEU A 47 -2.22 4.23 5.97
C LEU A 47 -0.70 4.31 5.85
N SER A 48 -0.05 4.91 6.85
CA SER A 48 1.40 5.06 6.89
C SER A 48 1.92 4.66 8.26
N THR A 49 2.91 3.78 8.28
CA THR A 49 3.58 3.41 9.53
C THR A 49 4.51 4.49 10.06
N ALA A 50 4.71 5.58 9.29
CA ALA A 50 5.42 6.76 9.76
C ALA A 50 4.54 7.64 10.65
N GLU A 51 3.21 7.53 10.49
CA GLU A 51 2.22 8.30 11.24
C GLU A 51 1.63 7.50 12.40
N GLU A 52 1.44 6.20 12.20
CA GLU A 52 0.81 5.30 13.17
C GLU A 52 1.62 4.01 13.36
N SER A 53 1.42 3.33 14.50
CA SER A 53 2.08 2.05 14.70
C SER A 53 1.46 0.96 13.81
N MET A 54 2.25 -0.06 13.46
CA MET A 54 1.75 -1.23 12.73
C MET A 54 0.58 -1.92 13.45
N ALA A 55 0.56 -1.89 14.79
CA ALA A 55 -0.52 -2.48 15.58
C ALA A 55 -1.83 -1.70 15.41
N ASP A 56 -1.76 -0.36 15.44
CA ASP A 56 -2.94 0.50 15.26
C ASP A 56 -3.50 0.40 13.84
N ILE A 57 -2.62 0.36 12.84
CA ILE A 57 -2.98 0.15 11.43
C ILE A 57 -3.70 -1.19 11.26
N ALA A 58 -3.18 -2.27 11.85
CA ALA A 58 -3.81 -3.59 11.78
C ALA A 58 -5.20 -3.60 12.46
N ALA A 59 -5.35 -2.92 13.60
CA ALA A 59 -6.64 -2.78 14.27
C ALA A 59 -7.67 -2.06 13.39
N LYS A 60 -7.30 -0.94 12.75
CA LYS A 60 -8.17 -0.20 11.82
C LYS A 60 -8.61 -1.04 10.63
N ILE A 61 -7.68 -1.81 10.04
CA ILE A 61 -8.02 -2.71 8.94
C ILE A 61 -8.97 -3.81 9.42
N ALA A 62 -8.74 -4.37 10.61
CA ALA A 62 -9.61 -5.38 11.19
C ALA A 62 -11.04 -4.87 11.41
N GLU A 63 -11.21 -3.63 11.88
CA GLU A 63 -12.53 -2.99 12.02
C GLU A 63 -13.25 -2.85 10.68
N LEU A 64 -12.54 -2.47 9.61
CA LEU A 64 -13.11 -2.32 8.27
C LEU A 64 -13.54 -3.65 7.64
N VAL A 65 -12.89 -4.77 8.01
CA VAL A 65 -13.18 -6.10 7.46
C VAL A 65 -14.22 -6.86 8.29
N ALA A 66 -14.42 -6.50 9.56
CA ALA A 66 -15.36 -7.18 10.46
C ALA A 66 -16.86 -6.86 10.19
N THR A 67 -17.17 -6.10 9.14
CA THR A 67 -18.54 -5.77 8.70
C THR A 67 -19.15 -6.85 7.80
#